data_AF-A0A1A9HTK1-F1
#
_entry.id   AF-A0A1A9HTK1-F1
#
_cell.length_a   1.000
_cell.length_b   1.000
_cell.length_c   1.000
_cell.angle_alpha   90.00
_cell.angle_beta   90.00
_cell.angle_gamma   90.00
#
_symmetry.space_group_name_H-M   'P 1'
#
loop_
_entity.id
_entity.type
_entity.pdbx_description
1 polymer ?
#
loop_
_entity_poly.entity_id
_entity_poly.type
_entity_poly.pdbx_seq_one_letter_code
_entity_poly.pdbx_strand_id
1 'polypeptide(L)'
;MAGPIPSPPPESRRLSFTQTPKKDLKVNQELTTSKIITLSTLGGLALGTLVGGIVLAAILGNPIFLALLVATVLFSVVTFLAYRHMTTKTDANWFRSLEQNFTLLPDSFVDKEYYTLTSRIIFFQDKFNGRFKLGIQLHSALPFQRVLIAGNKSIIAARNQVSGIFNPIRPSIDAMGSQISNNATNLSTVLFPLTRNADIWNACNSREEGKPPIPFEPTEVRSISFTADPTWLKEGLPRIQSNEELRALTPNFLGHIRGPTLKEFTDPNTGVVNMQGYYQQAVFAYKNALEEALSRGASFVALALFSSVYEVPKDQLAPIPEEPIHFAHNCHAYCKKALIEATHDTALKYSSPNHTSKRLVVLLQDPFATKTNT
;
A
#
# COMPACT_ATOMS: atom_id res chain seq x y z
N MET A 1 -50.19 8.86 -9.93
CA MET A 1 -49.51 7.83 -10.74
C MET A 1 -48.08 8.29 -10.94
N ALA A 2 -47.13 7.73 -10.19
CA ALA A 2 -45.72 8.03 -10.34
C ALA A 2 -45.15 7.10 -11.41
N GLY A 3 -44.55 7.67 -12.46
CA GLY A 3 -43.95 6.93 -13.56
C GLY A 3 -42.75 6.07 -13.09
N PRO A 4 -42.32 5.11 -13.92
CA PRO A 4 -41.20 4.25 -13.59
C PRO A 4 -39.93 5.09 -13.41
N ILE A 5 -39.26 4.86 -12.27
CA ILE A 5 -37.95 5.42 -11.96
C ILE A 5 -36.97 4.92 -13.04
N PRO A 6 -36.17 5.79 -13.69
CA PRO A 6 -35.18 5.35 -14.66
C PRO A 6 -34.18 4.44 -13.98
N SER A 7 -33.98 3.23 -14.52
CA SER A 7 -32.88 2.37 -14.15
C SER A 7 -31.57 3.14 -14.36
N PRO A 8 -30.63 3.15 -13.40
CA PRO A 8 -29.31 3.70 -13.65
C PRO A 8 -28.66 2.91 -14.80
N PRO A 9 -27.87 3.59 -15.67
CA PRO A 9 -27.17 2.91 -16.74
C PRO A 9 -26.23 1.84 -16.15
N PRO A 10 -26.00 0.71 -16.84
CA PRO A 10 -25.07 -0.30 -16.37
C PRO A 10 -23.70 0.35 -16.28
N GLU A 11 -23.18 0.51 -15.06
CA GLU A 11 -21.77 0.83 -14.86
C GLU A 11 -20.97 -0.21 -15.65
N SER A 12 -20.24 0.22 -16.67
CA SER A 12 -19.14 -0.56 -17.19
C SER A 12 -18.19 -0.79 -16.02
N ARG A 13 -18.34 -1.93 -15.32
CA ARG A 13 -17.54 -2.29 -14.14
C ARG A 13 -16.09 -2.36 -14.59
N ARG A 14 -15.36 -1.29 -14.32
CA ARG A 14 -13.93 -1.24 -14.55
C ARG A 14 -13.29 -2.24 -13.59
N LEU A 15 -12.86 -3.40 -14.10
CA LEU A 15 -12.19 -4.43 -13.29
C LEU A 15 -10.71 -4.12 -13.08
N SER A 16 -10.16 -3.07 -13.73
CA SER A 16 -8.72 -2.76 -13.74
C SER A 16 -8.43 -1.30 -13.41
N PHE A 17 -7.57 -1.10 -12.42
CA PHE A 17 -6.90 0.16 -12.13
C PHE A 17 -5.39 -0.02 -12.28
N THR A 18 -4.81 0.71 -13.23
CA THR A 18 -3.35 0.77 -13.43
C THR A 18 -2.97 2.23 -13.64
N GLN A 19 -2.07 2.75 -12.80
CA GLN A 19 -1.18 3.83 -13.21
C GLN A 19 0.06 3.17 -13.82
N THR A 20 0.11 3.11 -15.16
CA THR A 20 1.15 2.37 -15.88
C THR A 20 2.54 3.00 -15.72
N PRO A 21 3.56 2.24 -15.30
CA PRO A 21 4.93 2.75 -15.25
C PRO A 21 5.55 2.96 -16.64
N LYS A 22 5.11 2.36 -17.75
CA LYS A 22 5.92 2.38 -18.99
C LYS A 22 5.95 3.73 -19.73
N LYS A 23 4.82 4.45 -19.77
CA LYS A 23 4.82 5.86 -20.24
C LYS A 23 5.37 6.78 -19.15
N ASP A 24 5.04 6.48 -17.89
CA ASP A 24 5.42 7.29 -16.74
C ASP A 24 6.83 7.01 -16.18
N LEU A 25 7.61 6.02 -16.63
CA LEU A 25 8.99 5.80 -16.17
C LEU A 25 9.96 6.58 -17.03
N LYS A 26 9.78 6.63 -18.35
CA LYS A 26 10.50 7.59 -19.18
C LYS A 26 10.02 9.00 -18.88
N VAL A 27 8.71 9.23 -18.79
CA VAL A 27 8.18 10.55 -18.42
C VAL A 27 8.50 10.92 -16.98
N ASN A 28 8.51 10.02 -15.98
CA ASN A 28 9.02 10.32 -14.63
C ASN A 28 10.54 10.36 -14.58
N GLN A 29 11.31 9.61 -15.36
CA GLN A 29 12.76 9.79 -15.41
C GLN A 29 13.08 11.13 -16.04
N GLU A 30 12.40 11.52 -17.12
CA GLU A 30 12.51 12.84 -17.75
C GLU A 30 11.93 13.95 -16.86
N LEU A 31 10.82 13.73 -16.13
CA LEU A 31 10.29 14.68 -15.15
C LEU A 31 11.16 14.76 -13.91
N THR A 32 11.78 13.67 -13.46
CA THR A 32 12.66 13.66 -12.29
C THR A 32 14.00 14.24 -12.66
N THR A 33 14.51 13.94 -13.85
CA THR A 33 15.71 14.60 -14.43
C THR A 33 15.43 16.07 -14.70
N SER A 34 14.28 16.42 -15.25
CA SER A 34 13.84 17.81 -15.43
C SER A 34 13.64 18.49 -14.09
N LYS A 35 12.97 17.88 -13.11
CA LYS A 35 12.85 18.41 -11.74
C LYS A 35 14.22 18.58 -11.08
N ILE A 36 15.14 17.65 -11.26
CA ILE A 36 16.53 17.73 -10.75
C ILE A 36 17.28 18.86 -11.46
N ILE A 37 17.18 18.99 -12.78
CA ILE A 37 17.83 20.05 -13.56
C ILE A 37 17.23 21.41 -13.19
N THR A 38 15.91 21.52 -13.12
CA THR A 38 15.17 22.72 -12.72
C THR A 38 15.47 23.08 -11.27
N LEU A 39 15.56 22.12 -10.33
CA LEU A 39 16.01 22.37 -8.96
C LEU A 39 17.49 22.76 -8.91
N SER A 40 18.34 22.15 -9.73
CA SER A 40 19.78 22.46 -9.75
C SER A 40 20.03 23.85 -10.34
N THR A 41 19.28 24.23 -11.37
CA THR A 41 19.29 25.59 -11.93
C THR A 41 18.64 26.58 -10.98
N LEU A 42 17.51 26.24 -10.33
CA LEU A 42 16.94 27.06 -9.25
C LEU A 42 17.92 27.23 -8.10
N GLY A 43 18.65 26.18 -7.71
CA GLY A 43 19.63 26.21 -6.63
C GLY A 43 20.83 27.07 -6.99
N GLY A 44 21.33 26.94 -8.22
CA GLY A 44 22.39 27.81 -8.75
C GLY A 44 21.96 29.27 -8.89
N LEU A 45 20.74 29.52 -9.38
CA LEU A 45 20.13 30.85 -9.45
C LEU A 45 19.96 31.44 -8.05
N ALA A 46 19.44 30.66 -7.10
CA ALA A 46 19.20 31.09 -5.73
C ALA A 46 20.52 31.43 -5.01
N LEU A 47 21.59 30.63 -5.19
CA LEU A 47 22.93 30.94 -4.71
C LEU A 47 23.50 32.22 -5.36
N GLY A 48 23.32 32.40 -6.68
CA GLY A 48 23.73 33.61 -7.38
C GLY A 48 23.01 34.87 -6.88
N THR A 49 21.69 34.78 -6.68
CA THR A 49 20.88 35.86 -6.11
C THR A 49 21.16 36.10 -4.64
N LEU A 50 21.60 35.09 -3.88
CA LEU A 50 22.00 35.25 -2.48
C LEU A 50 23.27 36.10 -2.38
N VAL A 51 24.30 35.76 -3.17
CA VAL A 51 25.56 36.52 -3.22
C VAL A 51 25.29 37.94 -3.72
N GLY A 52 24.52 38.09 -4.79
CA GLY A 52 24.14 39.40 -5.32
C GLY A 52 23.32 40.24 -4.33
N GLY A 53 22.38 39.62 -3.62
CA GLY A 53 21.55 40.27 -2.60
C GLY A 53 22.32 40.70 -1.36
N ILE A 54 23.29 39.89 -0.88
CA ILE A 54 24.19 40.26 0.23
C ILE A 54 25.02 41.49 -0.15
N VAL A 55 25.60 41.49 -1.35
CA VAL A 55 26.43 42.61 -1.83
C VAL A 55 25.59 43.88 -2.02
N LEU A 56 24.39 43.79 -2.62
CA LEU A 56 23.51 44.95 -2.78
C LEU A 56 22.98 45.48 -1.44
N ALA A 57 22.60 44.61 -0.52
CA ALA A 57 22.09 45.02 0.80
C ALA A 57 23.17 45.72 1.63
N ALA A 58 24.42 45.26 1.54
CA ALA A 58 25.57 45.90 2.19
C ALA A 58 25.88 47.29 1.61
N ILE A 59 25.67 47.49 0.29
CA ILE A 59 25.95 48.77 -0.38
C ILE A 59 24.80 49.77 -0.23
N LEU A 60 23.54 49.33 -0.29
CA LEU A 60 22.37 50.21 -0.40
C LEU A 60 21.60 50.43 0.91
N GLY A 61 21.86 49.64 1.96
CA GLY A 61 21.29 49.85 3.30
C GLY A 61 19.75 49.89 3.37
N ASN A 62 19.05 49.25 2.41
CA ASN A 62 17.59 49.37 2.28
C ASN A 62 16.87 48.05 2.67
N PRO A 63 15.83 48.11 3.53
CA PRO A 63 15.11 46.93 4.05
C PRO A 63 14.42 46.06 2.98
N ILE A 64 14.14 46.59 1.79
CA ILE A 64 13.55 45.81 0.69
C ILE A 64 14.53 44.72 0.20
N PHE A 65 15.84 44.99 0.21
CA PHE A 65 16.84 44.00 -0.16
C PHE A 65 17.04 42.94 0.92
N LEU A 66 16.77 43.26 2.19
CA LEU A 66 16.76 42.29 3.29
C LEU A 66 15.62 41.28 3.12
N ALA A 67 14.42 41.73 2.75
CA ALA A 67 13.29 40.84 2.45
C ALA A 67 13.57 39.92 1.25
N LEU A 68 14.22 40.45 0.20
CA LEU A 68 14.65 39.67 -0.96
C LEU A 68 15.68 38.60 -0.58
N LEU A 69 16.63 38.96 0.31
CA LEU A 69 17.65 38.05 0.81
C LEU A 69 17.03 36.92 1.64
N VAL A 70 16.09 37.23 2.54
CA VAL A 70 15.34 36.23 3.31
C VAL A 70 14.55 35.28 2.41
N ALA A 71 13.84 35.82 1.41
CA ALA A 71 13.12 35.01 0.43
C ALA A 71 14.06 34.08 -0.36
N THR A 72 15.24 34.58 -0.74
CA THR A 72 16.26 33.82 -1.47
C THR A 72 16.87 32.71 -0.61
N VAL A 73 17.14 32.97 0.67
CA VAL A 73 17.61 31.96 1.64
C VAL A 73 16.57 30.86 1.79
N LEU A 74 15.30 31.23 2.04
CA LEU A 74 14.22 30.26 2.20
C LEU A 74 14.05 29.40 0.95
N PHE A 75 14.10 30.02 -0.22
CA PHE A 75 13.97 29.31 -1.49
C PHE A 75 15.17 28.38 -1.76
N SER A 76 16.39 28.81 -1.41
CA SER A 76 17.60 27.97 -1.48
C SER A 76 17.51 26.75 -0.56
N VAL A 77 17.05 26.95 0.67
CA VAL A 77 16.87 25.87 1.66
C VAL A 77 15.83 24.87 1.19
N VAL A 78 14.67 25.34 0.72
CA VAL A 78 13.60 24.46 0.18
C VAL A 78 14.12 23.69 -1.04
N THR A 79 14.84 24.36 -1.95
CA THR A 79 15.41 23.73 -3.15
C THR A 79 16.46 22.68 -2.79
N PHE A 80 17.37 22.98 -1.86
CA PHE A 80 18.38 22.03 -1.39
C PHE A 80 17.75 20.83 -0.68
N LEU A 81 16.75 21.07 0.19
CA LEU A 81 16.02 20.00 0.86
C LEU A 81 15.29 19.11 -0.14
N ALA A 82 14.62 19.71 -1.13
CA ALA A 82 13.95 18.96 -2.19
C ALA A 82 14.93 18.18 -3.07
N TYR A 83 16.09 18.75 -3.43
CA TYR A 83 17.13 18.07 -4.20
C TYR A 83 17.69 16.88 -3.41
N ARG A 84 18.03 17.09 -2.14
CA ARG A 84 18.49 16.03 -1.24
C ARG A 84 17.44 14.94 -1.11
N HIS A 85 16.17 15.30 -0.94
CA HIS A 85 15.08 14.35 -0.84
C HIS A 85 14.88 13.54 -2.14
N MET A 86 15.10 14.13 -3.31
CA MET A 86 15.01 13.43 -4.60
C MET A 86 16.23 12.57 -4.93
N THR A 87 17.40 12.87 -4.37
CA THR A 87 18.68 12.20 -4.69
C THR A 87 19.17 11.22 -3.61
N THR A 88 18.60 11.26 -2.41
CA THR A 88 18.94 10.31 -1.35
C THR A 88 18.46 8.92 -1.74
N LYS A 89 19.38 7.95 -1.81
CA LYS A 89 19.04 6.54 -2.04
C LYS A 89 18.08 6.07 -0.95
N THR A 90 17.04 5.35 -1.33
CA THR A 90 16.08 4.82 -0.35
C THR A 90 16.79 3.84 0.58
N ASP A 91 16.66 4.05 1.89
CA ASP A 91 17.06 3.08 2.90
C ASP A 91 15.93 2.10 3.24
N ALA A 92 16.29 0.99 3.88
CA ALA A 92 15.36 -0.01 4.37
C ALA A 92 14.72 0.35 5.73
N ASN A 93 14.89 1.58 6.25
CA ASN A 93 14.45 1.94 7.59
C ASN A 93 12.95 2.28 7.62
N TRP A 94 12.13 1.23 7.59
CA TRP A 94 10.67 1.34 7.65
C TRP A 94 10.17 1.89 9.00
N PHE A 95 10.88 1.61 10.10
CA PHE A 95 10.49 2.06 11.43
C PHE A 95 10.55 3.59 11.55
N ARG A 96 11.61 4.21 11.01
CA ARG A 96 11.71 5.67 10.94
C ARG A 96 10.54 6.28 10.16
N SER A 97 10.14 5.68 9.04
CA SER A 97 8.99 6.14 8.25
C SER A 97 7.68 6.03 9.05
N LEU A 98 7.53 4.96 9.83
CA LEU A 98 6.40 4.77 10.74
C LEU A 98 6.36 5.85 11.83
N GLU A 99 7.47 6.06 12.55
CA GLU A 99 7.58 7.07 13.61
C GLU A 99 7.38 8.48 13.10
N GLN A 100 7.82 8.79 11.88
CA GLN A 100 7.66 10.10 11.28
C GLN A 100 6.18 10.39 10.98
N ASN A 101 5.49 9.43 10.37
CA ASN A 101 4.18 9.66 9.76
C ASN A 101 2.98 9.24 10.63
N PHE A 102 3.18 8.36 11.61
CA PHE A 102 2.10 7.79 12.40
C PHE A 102 2.32 7.90 13.92
N THR A 103 1.23 7.97 14.65
CA THR A 103 1.19 7.92 16.12
C THR A 103 0.67 6.55 16.56
N LEU A 104 1.36 5.93 17.53
CA LEU A 104 0.94 4.67 18.13
C LEU A 104 -0.41 4.84 18.83
N LEU A 105 -1.36 3.94 18.55
CA LEU A 105 -2.62 3.85 19.28
C LEU A 105 -2.46 2.92 20.49
N PRO A 106 -3.16 3.19 21.60
CA PRO A 106 -3.08 2.36 22.80
C PRO A 106 -3.67 0.97 22.56
N ASP A 107 -3.17 -0.03 23.29
CA ASP A 107 -3.66 -1.42 23.18
C ASP A 107 -5.18 -1.54 23.43
N SER A 108 -5.75 -0.66 24.25
CA SER A 108 -7.20 -0.60 24.51
C SER A 108 -8.03 -0.30 23.26
N PHE A 109 -7.45 0.35 22.24
CA PHE A 109 -8.08 0.51 20.93
C PHE A 109 -8.29 -0.85 20.26
N VAL A 110 -7.30 -1.73 20.33
CA VAL A 110 -7.34 -3.06 19.69
C VAL A 110 -8.43 -3.93 20.31
N ASP A 111 -8.48 -3.98 21.63
CA ASP A 111 -9.44 -4.80 22.37
C ASP A 111 -10.89 -4.38 22.10
N LYS A 112 -11.11 -3.06 21.99
CA LYS A 112 -12.41 -2.48 21.69
C LYS A 112 -12.82 -2.70 20.24
N GLU A 113 -11.90 -2.50 19.31
CA GLU A 113 -12.24 -2.38 17.89
C GLU A 113 -12.06 -3.68 17.12
N TYR A 114 -11.26 -4.66 17.58
CA TYR A 114 -10.94 -5.88 16.81
C TYR A 114 -11.16 -7.17 17.60
N TYR A 115 -11.58 -8.23 16.90
CA TYR A 115 -11.53 -9.58 17.45
C TYR A 115 -10.12 -10.13 17.28
N THR A 116 -9.41 -10.31 18.40
CA THR A 116 -8.09 -10.92 18.42
C THR A 116 -8.17 -12.23 19.20
N LEU A 117 -7.79 -13.34 18.58
CA LEU A 117 -7.67 -14.64 19.28
C LEU A 117 -6.26 -14.85 19.84
N THR A 118 -5.23 -14.41 19.12
CA THR A 118 -3.84 -14.82 19.35
C THR A 118 -2.78 -13.82 18.91
N SER A 119 -3.16 -12.72 18.23
CA SER A 119 -2.22 -11.79 17.58
C SER A 119 -2.17 -10.43 18.29
N ARG A 120 -0.96 -10.01 18.69
CA ARG A 120 -0.65 -8.62 19.02
C ARG A 120 -0.55 -7.84 17.71
N ILE A 121 -1.67 -7.31 17.24
CA ILE A 121 -1.65 -6.28 16.20
C ILE A 121 -1.44 -4.96 16.88
N ILE A 122 -0.43 -4.22 16.42
CA ILE A 122 -0.21 -2.84 16.87
C ILE A 122 -0.84 -1.90 15.84
N PHE A 123 -1.63 -0.94 16.32
CA PHE A 123 -2.26 0.03 15.45
C PHE A 123 -1.61 1.39 15.57
N PHE A 124 -1.54 2.05 14.43
CA PHE A 124 -1.00 3.38 14.27
C PHE A 124 -2.02 4.25 13.56
N GLN A 125 -2.10 5.53 13.93
CA GLN A 125 -2.96 6.53 13.31
C GLN A 125 -2.09 7.51 12.54
N ASP A 126 -2.48 7.82 11.31
CA ASP A 126 -1.76 8.83 10.52
C ASP A 126 -1.85 10.21 11.20
N LYS A 127 -0.70 10.89 11.32
CA LYS A 127 -0.60 12.17 12.04
C LYS A 127 -1.29 13.33 11.33
N PHE A 128 -1.39 13.27 10.00
CA PHE A 128 -1.94 14.34 9.18
C PHE A 128 -3.42 14.12 8.88
N ASN A 129 -3.85 12.87 8.84
CA ASN A 129 -5.25 12.50 8.64
C ASN A 129 -5.64 11.29 9.49
N GLY A 130 -6.07 11.56 10.74
CA GLY A 130 -6.41 10.52 11.72
C GLY A 130 -7.57 9.58 11.35
N ARG A 131 -8.21 9.78 10.20
CA ARG A 131 -9.20 8.85 9.61
C ARG A 131 -8.54 7.66 8.93
N PHE A 132 -7.24 7.74 8.64
CA PHE A 132 -6.41 6.65 8.15
C PHE A 132 -5.66 5.99 9.31
N LYS A 133 -5.66 4.66 9.33
CA LYS A 133 -4.98 3.86 10.35
C LYS A 133 -4.23 2.71 9.68
N LEU A 134 -3.11 2.32 10.27
CA LEU A 134 -2.30 1.18 9.86
C LEU A 134 -2.20 0.20 11.04
N GLY A 135 -2.71 -1.01 10.86
CA GLY A 135 -2.48 -2.13 11.78
C GLY A 135 -1.33 -2.99 11.28
N ILE A 136 -0.39 -3.36 12.15
CA ILE A 136 0.72 -4.25 11.81
C ILE A 136 0.67 -5.45 12.76
N GLN A 137 0.51 -6.65 12.19
CA GLN A 137 0.71 -7.89 12.94
C GLN A 137 2.21 -8.07 13.20
N LEU A 138 2.64 -8.05 14.47
CA LEU A 138 4.05 -8.18 14.83
C LEU A 138 4.46 -9.60 15.28
N HIS A 139 3.52 -10.55 15.37
CA HIS A 139 3.83 -11.89 15.85
C HIS A 139 3.97 -12.89 14.70
N SER A 140 5.20 -13.41 14.56
CA SER A 140 5.62 -14.40 13.56
C SER A 140 5.14 -15.84 13.78
N ALA A 141 4.55 -16.16 14.94
CA ALA A 141 4.26 -17.55 15.31
C ALA A 141 3.06 -18.14 14.59
N LEU A 142 2.27 -17.31 13.89
CA LEU A 142 1.08 -17.75 13.19
C LEU A 142 1.08 -17.18 11.76
N PRO A 143 0.80 -18.03 10.74
CA PRO A 143 0.69 -17.60 9.35
C PRO A 143 -0.47 -16.60 9.14
N PHE A 144 -0.72 -16.19 7.90
CA PHE A 144 -1.89 -15.36 7.52
C PHE A 144 -3.16 -15.85 8.22
N GLN A 145 -3.72 -15.02 9.10
CA GLN A 145 -4.82 -15.41 9.96
C GLN A 145 -6.14 -15.05 9.31
N ARG A 146 -7.01 -16.04 9.14
CA ARG A 146 -8.39 -15.88 8.67
C ARG A 146 -9.13 -14.74 9.38
N VAL A 147 -9.07 -14.67 10.71
CA VAL A 147 -9.76 -13.62 11.48
C VAL A 147 -9.29 -12.20 11.14
N LEU A 148 -8.04 -12.02 10.70
CA LEU A 148 -7.48 -10.72 10.32
C LEU A 148 -7.83 -10.32 8.89
N ILE A 149 -8.27 -11.28 8.08
CA ILE A 149 -8.81 -11.03 6.75
C ILE A 149 -10.21 -10.40 6.87
N ALA A 150 -10.92 -10.69 7.96
CA ALA A 150 -12.23 -10.13 8.27
C ALA A 150 -12.16 -8.72 8.88
N GLY A 151 -13.29 -8.01 8.78
CA GLY A 151 -13.48 -6.70 9.40
C GLY A 151 -13.37 -6.72 10.94
N ASN A 152 -13.56 -5.56 11.55
CA ASN A 152 -13.38 -5.33 12.98
C ASN A 152 -14.72 -5.41 13.77
N LYS A 153 -14.70 -5.33 15.11
CA LYS A 153 -15.90 -5.36 15.97
C LYS A 153 -16.83 -4.16 15.73
N SER A 154 -16.26 -2.96 15.70
CA SER A 154 -17.00 -1.71 15.55
C SER A 154 -17.66 -1.56 14.17
N ILE A 155 -17.16 -2.29 13.17
CA ILE A 155 -17.75 -2.48 11.84
C ILE A 155 -19.15 -3.13 11.93
N ILE A 156 -19.33 -4.13 12.80
CA ILE A 156 -20.63 -4.81 12.98
C ILE A 156 -21.70 -3.84 13.48
N ALA A 157 -21.33 -2.92 14.38
CA ALA A 157 -22.25 -1.94 14.94
C ALA A 157 -22.71 -0.89 13.91
N ALA A 158 -21.91 -0.61 12.88
CA ALA A 158 -22.17 0.45 11.91
C ALA A 158 -22.96 0.01 10.65
N ARG A 159 -23.16 -1.30 10.42
CA ARG A 159 -23.96 -1.95 9.35
C ARG A 159 -23.75 -1.50 7.89
N ASN A 160 -22.86 -0.55 7.58
CA ASN A 160 -22.67 0.05 6.25
C ASN A 160 -21.19 0.08 5.80
N GLN A 161 -20.39 -0.90 6.21
CA GLN A 161 -18.95 -0.91 5.89
C GLN A 161 -18.63 -1.89 4.76
N VAL A 162 -17.86 -1.40 3.79
CA VAL A 162 -17.22 -2.21 2.74
C VAL A 162 -15.80 -2.55 3.19
N SER A 163 -15.41 -3.81 3.04
CA SER A 163 -14.07 -4.32 3.34
C SER A 163 -13.57 -5.21 2.19
N GLY A 164 -12.25 -5.35 2.07
CA GLY A 164 -11.68 -6.20 1.05
C GLY A 164 -10.27 -6.66 1.35
N ILE A 165 -9.75 -7.51 0.48
CA ILE A 165 -8.45 -8.17 0.60
C ILE A 165 -7.75 -8.05 -0.73
N PHE A 166 -6.44 -7.79 -0.77
CA PHE A 166 -5.68 -7.94 -2.00
C PHE A 166 -4.73 -9.13 -1.95
N ASN A 167 -4.92 -10.04 -2.91
CA ASN A 167 -4.04 -11.15 -3.16
C ASN A 167 -2.92 -10.74 -4.14
N PRO A 168 -1.65 -10.82 -3.75
CA PRO A 168 -0.53 -10.57 -4.65
C PRO A 168 -0.41 -11.67 -5.71
N ILE A 169 -0.18 -11.25 -6.96
CA ILE A 169 -0.04 -12.11 -8.12
C ILE A 169 1.42 -12.28 -8.44
N ARG A 170 1.88 -13.53 -8.57
CA ARG A 170 3.26 -13.81 -8.94
C ARG A 170 3.54 -13.32 -10.37
N PRO A 171 4.58 -12.49 -10.59
CA PRO A 171 5.07 -12.21 -11.92
C PRO A 171 5.50 -13.51 -12.62
N SER A 172 5.05 -13.73 -13.85
CA SER A 172 5.51 -14.85 -14.69
C SER A 172 6.62 -14.40 -15.64
N ILE A 173 7.54 -15.32 -15.92
CA ILE A 173 8.65 -15.17 -16.87
C ILE A 173 8.30 -15.86 -18.20
N ASP A 174 7.24 -16.68 -18.22
CA ASP A 174 6.85 -17.51 -19.36
C ASP A 174 5.71 -16.87 -20.18
N ALA A 175 5.52 -17.35 -21.40
CA ALA A 175 4.60 -16.82 -22.42
C ALA A 175 3.12 -16.70 -22.00
N MET A 176 2.69 -17.39 -20.92
CA MET A 176 1.32 -17.28 -20.38
C MET A 176 1.09 -16.06 -19.46
N GLY A 177 2.14 -15.30 -19.13
CA GLY A 177 2.04 -14.01 -18.44
C GLY A 177 1.66 -14.09 -16.94
N SER A 178 1.66 -12.93 -16.26
CA SER A 178 1.33 -12.84 -14.83
C SER A 178 -0.18 -13.04 -14.64
N GLN A 179 -0.61 -14.24 -14.23
CA GLN A 179 -2.02 -14.60 -14.04
C GLN A 179 -2.31 -15.01 -12.58
N ILE A 180 -3.58 -14.96 -12.21
CA ILE A 180 -4.03 -15.38 -10.88
C ILE A 180 -3.81 -16.88 -10.74
N SER A 181 -3.18 -17.28 -9.64
CA SER A 181 -3.05 -18.68 -9.27
C SER A 181 -3.38 -18.87 -7.79
N ASN A 182 -4.12 -19.93 -7.48
CA ASN A 182 -4.50 -20.32 -6.13
C ASN A 182 -3.35 -20.92 -5.30
N ASN A 183 -2.25 -21.31 -5.97
CA ASN A 183 -1.06 -21.88 -5.35
C ASN A 183 0.17 -20.98 -5.52
N ALA A 184 -0.03 -19.74 -5.99
CA ALA A 184 1.05 -18.81 -6.25
C ALA A 184 1.82 -18.47 -4.96
N THR A 185 1.10 -18.36 -3.85
CA THR A 185 1.57 -17.77 -2.60
C THR A 185 0.88 -18.41 -1.39
N ASN A 186 1.48 -18.32 -0.20
CA ASN A 186 0.86 -18.79 1.05
C ASN A 186 -0.44 -18.06 1.38
N LEU A 187 -0.57 -16.78 0.98
CA LEU A 187 -1.83 -16.06 1.12
C LEU A 187 -2.88 -16.62 0.15
N SER A 188 -2.51 -16.96 -1.09
CA SER A 188 -3.43 -17.54 -2.07
C SER A 188 -3.99 -18.89 -1.60
N THR A 189 -3.17 -19.72 -0.96
CA THR A 189 -3.62 -21.03 -0.44
C THR A 189 -4.56 -20.88 0.75
N VAL A 190 -4.42 -19.80 1.54
CA VAL A 190 -5.36 -19.46 2.62
C VAL A 190 -6.66 -18.86 2.07
N LEU A 191 -6.59 -18.01 1.05
CA LEU A 191 -7.74 -17.26 0.51
C LEU A 191 -8.60 -18.06 -0.46
N PHE A 192 -8.01 -18.87 -1.33
CA PHE A 192 -8.75 -19.60 -2.37
C PHE A 192 -9.83 -20.54 -1.79
N PRO A 193 -9.57 -21.31 -0.72
CA PRO A 193 -10.62 -22.11 -0.08
C PRO A 193 -11.76 -21.27 0.51
N LEU A 194 -11.55 -19.99 0.82
CA LEU A 194 -12.57 -19.10 1.38
C LEU A 194 -13.55 -18.62 0.32
N THR A 195 -13.12 -18.47 -0.93
CA THR A 195 -14.03 -18.06 -2.01
C THR A 195 -14.96 -19.19 -2.42
N ARG A 196 -14.54 -20.46 -2.25
CA ARG A 196 -15.26 -21.68 -2.66
C ARG A 196 -15.81 -21.64 -4.10
N ASN A 197 -15.23 -20.78 -4.93
CA ASN A 197 -15.71 -20.47 -6.25
C ASN A 197 -14.52 -20.05 -7.13
N ALA A 198 -14.19 -20.90 -8.09
CA ALA A 198 -13.10 -20.68 -9.02
C ALA A 198 -13.37 -19.50 -9.97
N ASP A 199 -14.62 -19.25 -10.32
CA ASP A 199 -15.01 -18.14 -11.21
C ASP A 199 -14.75 -16.81 -10.51
N ILE A 200 -15.12 -16.68 -9.24
CA ILE A 200 -14.82 -15.47 -8.43
C ILE A 200 -13.31 -15.25 -8.34
N TRP A 201 -12.54 -16.32 -8.09
CA TRP A 201 -11.09 -16.25 -7.99
C TRP A 201 -10.45 -15.84 -9.33
N ASN A 202 -10.98 -16.32 -10.44
CA ASN A 202 -10.41 -16.11 -11.77
C ASN A 202 -11.04 -14.93 -12.53
N ALA A 203 -12.09 -14.30 -12.00
CA ALA A 203 -12.82 -13.25 -12.70
C ALA A 203 -11.94 -12.03 -13.03
N CYS A 204 -10.93 -11.77 -12.21
CA CYS A 204 -9.95 -10.71 -12.45
C CYS A 204 -8.84 -11.10 -13.43
N ASN A 205 -8.86 -12.29 -14.05
CA ASN A 205 -7.92 -12.62 -15.12
C ASN A 205 -8.17 -11.78 -16.38
N SER A 206 -9.33 -11.13 -16.50
CA SER A 206 -9.65 -10.19 -17.59
C SER A 206 -9.81 -8.76 -17.06
N ARG A 207 -9.51 -7.75 -17.89
CA ARG A 207 -9.71 -6.33 -17.53
C ARG A 207 -11.18 -5.88 -17.61
N GLU A 208 -11.97 -6.66 -18.33
CA GLU A 208 -13.39 -6.44 -18.58
C GLU A 208 -14.11 -7.78 -18.50
N GLU A 209 -15.34 -7.76 -18.00
CA GLU A 209 -16.17 -8.95 -17.84
C GLU A 209 -16.47 -9.58 -19.21
N GLY A 210 -16.37 -10.92 -19.29
CA GLY A 210 -16.61 -11.67 -20.54
C GLY A 210 -15.50 -11.53 -21.62
N LYS A 211 -14.41 -10.81 -21.35
CA LYS A 211 -13.23 -10.75 -22.24
C LYS A 211 -12.26 -11.88 -21.96
N PRO A 212 -11.40 -12.26 -22.94
CA PRO A 212 -10.37 -13.26 -22.72
C PRO A 212 -9.40 -12.84 -21.61
N PRO A 213 -8.78 -13.80 -20.90
CA PRO A 213 -7.74 -13.55 -19.91
C PRO A 213 -6.58 -12.72 -20.49
N ILE A 214 -6.15 -11.70 -19.75
CA ILE A 214 -5.01 -10.84 -20.09
C ILE A 214 -4.06 -10.79 -18.89
N PRO A 215 -2.74 -10.97 -19.10
CA PRO A 215 -1.74 -10.83 -18.04
C PRO A 215 -1.84 -9.51 -17.29
N PHE A 216 -1.50 -9.53 -16.00
CA PHE A 216 -1.39 -8.31 -15.20
C PHE A 216 -0.14 -7.51 -15.62
N GLU A 217 -0.33 -6.21 -15.81
CA GLU A 217 0.75 -5.23 -15.96
C GLU A 217 1.43 -4.93 -14.62
N PRO A 218 2.70 -4.47 -14.62
CA PRO A 218 3.34 -4.00 -13.40
C PRO A 218 2.47 -2.98 -12.66
N THR A 219 2.32 -3.18 -11.34
CA THR A 219 1.47 -2.37 -10.43
C THR A 219 -0.03 -2.41 -10.71
N GLU A 220 -0.48 -3.19 -11.69
CA GLU A 220 -1.91 -3.34 -11.99
C GLU A 220 -2.64 -3.98 -10.83
N VAL A 221 -3.80 -3.40 -10.53
CA VAL A 221 -4.74 -3.89 -9.55
C VAL A 221 -6.06 -4.19 -10.24
N ARG A 222 -6.59 -5.38 -10.00
CA ARG A 222 -7.92 -5.78 -10.44
C ARG A 222 -8.72 -6.31 -9.29
N SER A 223 -10.02 -6.12 -9.30
CA SER A 223 -10.84 -6.44 -8.14
C SER A 223 -12.25 -6.84 -8.56
N ILE A 224 -12.87 -7.69 -7.75
CA ILE A 224 -14.24 -8.14 -7.94
C ILE A 224 -14.98 -8.19 -6.61
N SER A 225 -16.26 -7.79 -6.64
CA SER A 225 -17.14 -7.98 -5.50
C SER A 225 -17.42 -9.46 -5.33
N PHE A 226 -17.33 -9.95 -4.10
CA PHE A 226 -17.68 -11.33 -3.79
C PHE A 226 -18.30 -11.44 -2.41
N THR A 227 -18.98 -12.55 -2.18
CA THR A 227 -19.51 -12.89 -0.86
C THR A 227 -18.96 -14.25 -0.50
N ALA A 228 -18.09 -14.27 0.51
CA ALA A 228 -17.59 -15.53 1.07
C ALA A 228 -18.68 -16.19 1.92
N ASP A 229 -18.65 -17.52 2.01
CA ASP A 229 -19.46 -18.25 2.99
C ASP A 229 -18.97 -17.90 4.41
N PRO A 230 -19.74 -17.21 5.26
CA PRO A 230 -19.29 -16.74 6.57
C PRO A 230 -18.83 -17.86 7.54
N THR A 231 -19.15 -19.13 7.25
CA THR A 231 -18.80 -20.25 8.12
C THR A 231 -17.29 -20.44 8.31
N TRP A 232 -16.44 -19.98 7.39
CA TRP A 232 -14.99 -20.07 7.52
C TRP A 232 -14.42 -19.25 8.70
N LEU A 233 -15.18 -18.27 9.20
CA LEU A 233 -14.81 -17.47 10.36
C LEU A 233 -15.13 -18.13 11.70
N LYS A 234 -15.98 -19.17 11.74
CA LYS A 234 -16.42 -19.80 13.00
C LYS A 234 -15.26 -20.38 13.81
N GLU A 235 -14.29 -20.99 13.13
CA GLU A 235 -13.07 -21.52 13.76
C GLU A 235 -12.23 -20.41 14.41
N GLY A 236 -12.16 -19.23 13.77
CA GLY A 236 -11.38 -18.09 14.21
C GLY A 236 -12.14 -17.09 15.10
N LEU A 237 -13.44 -17.25 15.28
CA LEU A 237 -14.32 -16.37 16.05
C LEU A 237 -15.41 -17.17 16.77
N PRO A 238 -15.07 -18.14 17.64
CA PRO A 238 -16.04 -19.05 18.25
C PRO A 238 -17.07 -18.35 19.13
N ARG A 239 -16.79 -17.10 19.56
CA ARG A 239 -17.71 -16.28 20.36
C ARG A 239 -18.86 -15.68 19.54
N ILE A 240 -18.74 -15.62 18.21
CA ILE A 240 -19.77 -15.10 17.31
C ILE A 240 -20.62 -16.25 16.82
N GLN A 241 -21.86 -16.33 17.30
CA GLN A 241 -22.77 -17.43 16.96
C GLN A 241 -23.71 -17.10 15.80
N SER A 242 -23.99 -15.82 15.56
CA SER A 242 -24.88 -15.39 14.47
C SER A 242 -24.16 -15.41 13.11
N ASN A 243 -24.74 -16.10 12.13
CA ASN A 243 -24.27 -16.06 10.75
C ASN A 243 -24.38 -14.64 10.14
N GLU A 244 -25.28 -13.78 10.64
CA GLU A 244 -25.42 -12.39 10.15
C GLU A 244 -24.23 -11.53 10.58
N GLU A 245 -23.80 -11.67 11.84
CA GLU A 245 -22.59 -11.00 12.35
C GLU A 245 -21.34 -11.49 11.63
N LEU A 246 -21.24 -12.80 11.38
CA LEU A 246 -20.13 -13.35 10.60
C LEU A 246 -20.14 -12.82 9.15
N ARG A 247 -21.30 -12.66 8.51
CA ARG A 247 -21.39 -12.04 7.17
C ARG A 247 -20.95 -10.57 7.19
N ALA A 248 -21.30 -9.81 8.23
CA ALA A 248 -20.86 -8.43 8.37
C ALA A 248 -19.32 -8.30 8.49
N LEU A 249 -18.66 -9.36 8.96
CA LEU A 249 -17.21 -9.45 9.05
C LEU A 249 -16.54 -9.97 7.79
N THR A 250 -17.27 -10.67 6.91
CA THR A 250 -16.69 -11.18 5.67
C THR A 250 -16.36 -10.05 4.70
N PRO A 251 -15.20 -10.10 4.02
CA PRO A 251 -14.85 -9.15 2.99
C PRO A 251 -15.86 -9.12 1.84
N ASN A 252 -16.09 -7.91 1.31
CA ASN A 252 -17.04 -7.64 0.23
C ASN A 252 -16.41 -7.70 -1.16
N PHE A 253 -15.08 -7.59 -1.26
CA PHE A 253 -14.37 -7.69 -2.52
C PHE A 253 -12.99 -8.33 -2.38
N LEU A 254 -12.58 -9.02 -3.44
CA LEU A 254 -11.27 -9.62 -3.60
C LEU A 254 -10.55 -8.82 -4.68
N GLY A 255 -9.41 -8.27 -4.30
CA GLY A 255 -8.48 -7.65 -5.22
C GLY A 255 -7.30 -8.58 -5.51
N HIS A 256 -6.70 -8.37 -6.67
CA HIS A 256 -5.46 -9.00 -7.09
C HIS A 256 -4.50 -7.92 -7.55
N ILE A 257 -3.25 -8.00 -7.10
CA ILE A 257 -2.25 -6.95 -7.30
C ILE A 257 -0.93 -7.54 -7.78
N ARG A 258 -0.34 -6.96 -8.84
CA ARG A 258 1.00 -7.35 -9.30
C ARG A 258 2.08 -6.46 -8.67
N GLY A 259 2.64 -6.94 -7.56
CA GLY A 259 3.82 -6.33 -6.93
C GLY A 259 5.13 -6.63 -7.68
N PRO A 260 6.25 -6.01 -7.29
CA PRO A 260 7.58 -6.33 -7.81
C PRO A 260 8.14 -7.62 -7.18
N THR A 261 8.95 -8.35 -7.95
CA THR A 261 9.85 -9.40 -7.44
C THR A 261 11.31 -8.98 -7.56
N LEU A 262 12.21 -9.52 -6.71
CA LEU A 262 13.62 -9.17 -6.82
C LEU A 262 14.19 -9.48 -8.20
N LYS A 263 13.80 -10.62 -8.78
CA LYS A 263 14.24 -11.08 -10.10
C LYS A 263 13.95 -10.09 -11.23
N GLU A 264 12.87 -9.32 -11.17
CA GLU A 264 12.55 -8.27 -12.18
C GLU A 264 13.51 -7.07 -12.12
N PHE A 265 14.22 -6.90 -11.00
CA PHE A 265 15.12 -5.77 -10.74
C PHE A 265 16.58 -6.20 -10.63
N THR A 266 16.87 -7.49 -10.79
CA THR A 266 18.23 -8.02 -10.88
C THR A 266 18.70 -7.93 -12.32
N ASP A 267 19.82 -7.24 -12.54
CA ASP A 267 20.52 -7.25 -13.82
C ASP A 267 21.00 -8.69 -14.13
N PRO A 268 20.56 -9.33 -15.23
CA PRO A 268 20.93 -10.70 -15.56
C PRO A 268 22.43 -10.92 -15.76
N ASN A 269 23.18 -9.88 -16.15
CA ASN A 269 24.61 -9.97 -16.45
C ASN A 269 25.47 -9.73 -15.20
N THR A 270 25.04 -8.82 -14.32
CA THR A 270 25.84 -8.40 -13.16
C THR A 270 25.34 -8.96 -11.83
N GLY A 271 24.11 -9.47 -11.79
CA GLY A 271 23.45 -9.89 -10.55
C GLY A 271 23.10 -8.73 -9.60
N VAL A 272 23.36 -7.48 -10.00
CA VAL A 272 23.10 -6.31 -9.17
C VAL A 272 21.61 -6.00 -9.16
N VAL A 273 21.05 -5.83 -7.96
CA VAL A 273 19.63 -5.52 -7.78
C VAL A 273 19.41 -4.01 -7.68
N ASN A 274 18.55 -3.48 -8.55
CA ASN A 274 18.06 -2.10 -8.46
C ASN A 274 16.99 -1.96 -7.37
N MET A 275 17.44 -1.86 -6.11
CA MET A 275 16.55 -1.71 -4.95
C MET A 275 15.71 -0.43 -4.97
N GLN A 276 16.20 0.64 -5.60
CA GLN A 276 15.44 1.89 -5.76
C GLN A 276 14.21 1.67 -6.66
N GLY A 277 14.40 0.99 -7.80
CA GLY A 277 13.32 0.64 -8.70
C GLY A 277 12.33 -0.33 -8.07
N TYR A 278 12.83 -1.35 -7.37
CA TYR A 278 12.01 -2.31 -6.62
C TYR A 278 11.11 -1.59 -5.61
N TYR A 279 11.70 -0.70 -4.81
CA TYR A 279 11.00 0.11 -3.81
C TYR A 279 9.90 0.97 -4.43
N GLN A 280 10.24 1.73 -5.49
CA GLN A 280 9.29 2.61 -6.16
C GLN A 280 8.10 1.81 -6.73
N GLN A 281 8.36 0.66 -7.36
CA GLN A 281 7.30 -0.19 -7.89
C GLN A 281 6.42 -0.77 -6.77
N ALA A 282 7.00 -1.11 -5.61
CA ALA A 282 6.23 -1.55 -4.45
C ALA A 282 5.31 -0.43 -3.93
N VAL A 283 5.82 0.81 -3.81
CA VAL A 283 5.01 1.98 -3.38
C VAL A 283 3.82 2.18 -4.33
N PHE A 284 4.06 2.19 -5.64
CA PHE A 284 2.99 2.35 -6.62
C PHE A 284 1.96 1.23 -6.58
N ALA A 285 2.41 -0.01 -6.44
CA ALA A 285 1.50 -1.14 -6.31
C ALA A 285 0.59 -0.96 -5.07
N TYR A 286 1.15 -0.67 -3.89
CA TYR A 286 0.32 -0.44 -2.69
C TYR A 286 -0.63 0.75 -2.86
N LYS A 287 -0.17 1.88 -3.41
CA LYS A 287 -1.03 3.03 -3.70
C LYS A 287 -2.21 2.64 -4.59
N ASN A 288 -1.96 1.88 -5.66
CA ASN A 288 -3.02 1.42 -6.55
C ASN A 288 -4.04 0.53 -5.83
N ALA A 289 -3.60 -0.34 -4.92
CA ALA A 289 -4.50 -1.16 -4.10
C ALA A 289 -5.34 -0.31 -3.14
N LEU A 290 -4.73 0.69 -2.49
CA LEU A 290 -5.43 1.58 -1.56
C LEU A 290 -6.45 2.48 -2.29
N GLU A 291 -6.11 2.98 -3.47
CA GLU A 291 -7.03 3.76 -4.30
C GLU A 291 -8.20 2.90 -4.78
N GLU A 292 -7.94 1.67 -5.20
CA GLU A 292 -8.99 0.72 -5.59
C GLU A 292 -9.88 0.32 -4.41
N ALA A 293 -9.33 0.20 -3.20
CA ALA A 293 -10.14 0.00 -2.01
C ALA A 293 -11.07 1.20 -1.76
N LEU A 294 -10.53 2.42 -1.82
CA LEU A 294 -11.29 3.65 -1.58
C LEU A 294 -12.33 3.94 -2.67
N SER A 295 -12.07 3.56 -3.92
CA SER A 295 -13.02 3.68 -5.04
C SER A 295 -14.24 2.78 -4.80
N ARG A 296 -14.03 1.60 -4.22
CA ARG A 296 -15.08 0.66 -3.78
C ARG A 296 -15.78 1.06 -2.48
N GLY A 297 -15.42 2.20 -1.89
CA GLY A 297 -15.97 2.64 -0.61
C GLY A 297 -15.47 1.83 0.58
N ALA A 298 -14.35 1.10 0.42
CA ALA A 298 -13.77 0.34 1.50
C ALA A 298 -13.35 1.26 2.64
N SER A 299 -13.58 0.80 3.87
CA SER A 299 -13.04 1.42 5.08
C SER A 299 -12.16 0.48 5.89
N PHE A 300 -12.00 -0.76 5.41
CA PHE A 300 -11.00 -1.72 5.88
C PHE A 300 -10.42 -2.49 4.70
N VAL A 301 -9.10 -2.68 4.69
CA VAL A 301 -8.41 -3.50 3.70
C VAL A 301 -7.29 -4.31 4.35
N ALA A 302 -7.24 -5.61 4.04
CA ALA A 302 -6.14 -6.48 4.41
C ALA A 302 -5.14 -6.59 3.24
N LEU A 303 -3.86 -6.36 3.53
CA LEU A 303 -2.74 -6.42 2.58
C LEU A 303 -1.61 -7.30 3.13
N ALA A 304 -0.95 -8.03 2.23
CA ALA A 304 0.30 -8.74 2.53
C ALA A 304 1.51 -7.98 1.95
N LEU A 305 2.69 -8.26 2.50
CA LEU A 305 3.93 -7.79 1.89
C LEU A 305 4.30 -8.65 0.67
N PHE A 306 4.66 -8.00 -0.45
CA PHE A 306 5.07 -8.72 -1.67
C PHE A 306 6.28 -9.64 -1.43
N SER A 307 7.30 -9.15 -0.72
CA SER A 307 8.47 -9.94 -0.31
C SER A 307 8.09 -11.20 0.48
N SER A 308 7.13 -11.07 1.39
CA SER A 308 6.66 -12.13 2.29
C SER A 308 5.94 -13.25 1.55
N VAL A 309 5.51 -12.97 0.33
CA VAL A 309 4.63 -13.82 -0.46
C VAL A 309 5.40 -14.47 -1.62
N TYR A 310 6.37 -13.77 -2.20
CA TYR A 310 7.15 -14.27 -3.32
C TYR A 310 8.47 -14.92 -2.91
N GLU A 311 9.12 -14.38 -1.87
CA GLU A 311 10.50 -14.74 -1.52
C GLU A 311 10.56 -15.77 -0.37
N VAL A 312 9.40 -16.19 0.16
CA VAL A 312 9.32 -17.27 1.16
C VAL A 312 8.91 -18.57 0.48
N PRO A 313 9.63 -19.67 0.74
CA PRO A 313 9.29 -20.99 0.21
C PRO A 313 7.83 -21.39 0.52
N LYS A 314 7.17 -22.07 -0.43
CA LYS A 314 5.74 -22.43 -0.31
C LYS A 314 5.44 -23.40 0.84
N ASP A 315 6.43 -24.18 1.23
CA ASP A 315 6.40 -25.13 2.35
C ASP A 315 6.62 -24.45 3.71
N GLN A 316 7.15 -23.23 3.71
CA GLN A 316 7.35 -22.43 4.92
C GLN A 316 6.16 -21.48 5.13
N LEU A 317 5.13 -21.97 5.84
CA LEU A 317 3.95 -21.18 6.19
C LEU A 317 4.24 -20.09 7.23
N ALA A 318 5.29 -20.29 8.05
CA ALA A 318 5.77 -19.36 9.06
C ALA A 318 7.31 -19.43 9.13
N PRO A 319 8.00 -18.36 9.54
CA PRO A 319 9.40 -18.48 9.93
C PRO A 319 9.50 -19.50 11.07
N ILE A 320 10.35 -20.50 10.91
CA ILE A 320 10.70 -21.41 12.01
C ILE A 320 11.38 -20.53 13.07
N PRO A 321 10.93 -20.51 14.34
CA PRO A 321 11.50 -19.61 15.36
C PRO A 321 13.02 -19.75 15.53
N GLU A 322 13.57 -20.91 15.15
CA GLU A 322 14.98 -21.28 15.24
C GLU A 322 15.77 -20.92 13.97
N GLU A 323 15.12 -20.64 12.84
CA GLU A 323 15.75 -20.27 11.57
C GLU A 323 15.18 -18.94 11.05
N PRO A 324 15.84 -17.80 11.31
CA PRO A 324 15.40 -16.53 10.77
C PRO A 324 15.42 -16.55 9.24
N ILE A 325 14.30 -16.19 8.62
CA ILE A 325 14.24 -16.07 7.16
C ILE A 325 15.11 -14.90 6.72
N HIS A 326 16.17 -15.23 5.98
CA HIS A 326 17.05 -14.25 5.38
C HIS A 326 16.46 -13.73 4.08
N PHE A 327 15.93 -12.50 4.11
CA PHE A 327 15.48 -11.82 2.91
C PHE A 327 16.65 -11.20 2.15
N ALA A 328 16.86 -11.64 0.91
CA ALA A 328 17.87 -11.08 0.03
C ALA A 328 17.69 -9.55 -0.10
N HIS A 329 18.80 -8.82 -0.02
CA HIS A 329 18.84 -7.36 -0.12
C HIS A 329 17.88 -6.60 0.83
N ASN A 330 17.46 -7.24 1.94
CA ASN A 330 16.50 -6.70 2.90
C ASN A 330 15.16 -6.25 2.24
N CYS A 331 14.74 -6.94 1.18
CA CYS A 331 13.56 -6.58 0.37
C CYS A 331 12.28 -6.47 1.19
N HIS A 332 12.17 -7.25 2.27
CA HIS A 332 11.09 -7.20 3.23
C HIS A 332 10.93 -5.83 3.89
N ALA A 333 12.04 -5.25 4.37
CA ALA A 333 12.03 -3.94 5.00
C ALA A 333 11.68 -2.82 4.01
N TYR A 334 12.15 -2.92 2.75
CA TYR A 334 11.72 -2.00 1.68
C TYR A 334 10.23 -2.12 1.38
N CYS A 335 9.68 -3.35 1.29
CA CYS A 335 8.24 -3.56 1.08
C CYS A 335 7.40 -3.02 2.23
N LYS A 336 7.84 -3.19 3.48
CA LYS A 336 7.15 -2.66 4.66
C LYS A 336 7.16 -1.13 4.65
N LYS A 337 8.32 -0.52 4.38
CA LYS A 337 8.44 0.94 4.20
C LYS A 337 7.51 1.43 3.09
N ALA A 338 7.48 0.74 1.95
CA ALA A 338 6.66 1.10 0.81
C ALA A 338 5.16 1.11 1.15
N LEU A 339 4.68 0.15 1.94
CA LEU A 339 3.29 0.12 2.40
C LEU A 339 2.99 1.27 3.38
N ILE A 340 3.90 1.55 4.32
CA ILE A 340 3.76 2.64 5.30
C ILE A 340 3.66 3.98 4.56
N GLU A 341 4.59 4.26 3.64
CA GLU A 341 4.60 5.49 2.85
C GLU A 341 3.41 5.57 1.89
N ALA A 342 3.02 4.46 1.24
CA ALA A 342 1.81 4.45 0.42
C ALA A 342 0.56 4.79 1.24
N THR A 343 0.44 4.26 2.46
CA THR A 343 -0.69 4.54 3.36
C THR A 343 -0.71 6.02 3.76
N HIS A 344 0.44 6.56 4.13
CA HIS A 344 0.58 7.98 4.49
C HIS A 344 0.26 8.90 3.30
N ASP A 345 0.82 8.63 2.12
CA ASP A 345 0.59 9.41 0.91
C ASP A 345 -0.90 9.41 0.50
N THR A 346 -1.56 8.26 0.62
CA THR A 346 -3.02 8.17 0.40
C THR A 346 -3.76 8.98 1.47
N ALA A 347 -3.35 8.93 2.74
CA ALA A 347 -3.97 9.71 3.81
C ALA A 347 -3.86 11.23 3.56
N LEU A 348 -2.70 11.70 3.09
CA LEU A 348 -2.45 13.08 2.68
C LEU A 348 -3.35 13.50 1.52
N LYS A 349 -3.47 12.66 0.48
CA LYS A 349 -4.35 12.93 -0.68
C LYS A 349 -5.80 13.18 -0.26
N TYR A 350 -6.29 12.46 0.75
CA TYR A 350 -7.66 12.58 1.27
C TYR A 350 -7.76 13.43 2.54
N SER A 351 -6.76 14.27 2.83
CA SER A 351 -6.75 15.19 3.99
C SER A 351 -7.66 16.42 3.81
N SER A 352 -8.01 16.77 2.57
CA SER A 352 -8.85 17.93 2.24
C SER A 352 -10.27 17.84 2.85
N PRO A 353 -10.89 18.98 3.24
CA PRO A 353 -12.27 19.03 3.74
C PRO A 353 -13.30 18.41 2.79
N ASN A 354 -13.04 18.44 1.48
CA ASN A 354 -13.91 17.85 0.46
C ASN A 354 -13.95 16.31 0.48
N HIS A 355 -13.04 15.68 1.24
CA HIS A 355 -12.92 14.23 1.35
C HIS A 355 -13.18 13.73 2.78
N THR A 356 -13.91 14.50 3.60
CA THR A 356 -14.23 14.19 5.01
C THR A 356 -14.86 12.81 5.25
N SER A 357 -15.55 12.25 4.25
CA SER A 357 -16.15 10.91 4.35
C SER A 357 -15.18 9.74 4.16
N LYS A 358 -14.01 9.95 3.55
CA LYS A 358 -13.05 8.88 3.29
C LYS A 358 -12.27 8.53 4.56
N ARG A 359 -12.29 7.26 4.91
CA ARG A 359 -11.58 6.64 6.04
C ARG A 359 -11.12 5.26 5.62
N LEU A 360 -9.94 4.84 6.07
CA LEU A 360 -9.41 3.52 5.74
C LEU A 360 -8.54 2.99 6.86
N VAL A 361 -8.81 1.76 7.27
CA VAL A 361 -7.88 0.95 8.05
C VAL A 361 -7.17 0.02 7.10
N VAL A 362 -5.84 0.12 7.06
CA VAL A 362 -4.97 -0.80 6.34
C VAL A 362 -4.42 -1.79 7.35
N LEU A 363 -4.70 -3.07 7.19
CA LEU A 363 -4.13 -4.11 8.02
C LEU A 363 -3.04 -4.86 7.26
N LEU A 364 -1.81 -4.72 7.74
CA LEU A 364 -0.67 -5.50 7.30
C LEU A 364 -0.61 -6.82 8.06
N GLN A 365 -0.80 -7.91 7.33
CA GLN A 365 -0.47 -9.25 7.82
C GLN A 365 0.98 -9.53 7.48
N ASP A 366 1.85 -9.34 8.47
CA ASP A 366 3.27 -9.61 8.34
C ASP A 366 3.67 -10.85 9.15
N PRO A 367 3.73 -12.04 8.51
CA PRO A 367 4.13 -13.26 9.20
C PRO A 367 5.63 -13.29 9.56
N PHE A 368 6.42 -12.28 9.17
CA PHE A 368 7.87 -12.23 9.39
C PHE A 368 8.33 -11.08 10.29
N ALA A 369 7.40 -10.39 10.94
CA ALA A 369 7.76 -9.54 12.05
C ALA A 369 8.33 -10.41 13.17
N THR A 370 9.66 -10.48 13.26
CA THR A 370 10.33 -11.06 14.41
C THR A 370 10.04 -10.15 15.62
N LYS A 371 9.97 -10.74 16.82
CA LYS A 371 9.99 -9.98 18.07
C LYS A 371 11.27 -9.15 18.07
N THR A 372 11.22 -7.91 17.59
CA THR A 372 12.19 -6.91 17.99
C THR A 372 11.94 -6.71 19.48
N ASN A 373 12.81 -7.31 20.31
CA ASN A 373 12.90 -6.95 21.72
C ASN A 373 13.03 -5.42 21.75
N THR A 374 11.97 -4.78 22.25
CA THR A 374 11.99 -3.39 22.72
C THR A 374 11.96 -3.46 24.23
#